data_AF-A0A2V9UYQ8-F1
#
_entry.id   AF-A0A2V9UYQ8-F1
#
_cell.length_a   1.000
_cell.length_b   1.000
_cell.length_c   1.000
_cell.angle_alpha   90.00
_cell.angle_beta   90.00
_cell.angle_gamma   90.00
#
_symmetry.space_group_name_H-M   'P 1'
#
loop_
_entity.id
_entity.type
_entity.pdbx_description
1 polymer ?
#
loop_
_entity_poly.entity_id
_entity_poly.type
_entity_poly.pdbx_seq_one_letter_code
_entity_poly.pdbx_strand_id
1 'polypeptide(L)'
;MEEQWPQLCALQPIYSALVKEFVIDVPASALIDDHQSPSQEAMEQTVAWFSQVDGHIQVHQLRQFLQTTTLANEAVLRDLLTHHLHKSVKASSDRDKVDFLLVQYFSLCAPSGLEDSDLDLEYVAQVLEPVLGPQEPKLPIWLNTLDTLMQSATKCKRLSELLHSGVLEQGRKLKTQGADRYYDPAAMVAFARFSFMTRRVFFRLMHDDLNAILDGLRELEKRGVATLDCRRASDVPRRILFGTTVAHAGRSEGRGG
;
A
#
# COMPACT_ATOMS: atom_id res chain seq x y z
N MET A 1 28.18 -1.13 11.62
CA MET A 1 27.36 -1.90 12.59
C MET A 1 26.90 -1.02 13.73
N GLU A 2 27.77 -0.24 14.39
CA GLU A 2 27.35 0.71 15.45
C GLU A 2 26.29 1.72 14.99
N GLU A 3 26.35 2.20 13.75
CA GLU A 3 25.36 3.14 13.18
C GLU A 3 23.94 2.55 13.03
N GLN A 4 23.78 1.22 13.01
CA GLN A 4 22.46 0.58 12.85
C GLN A 4 21.73 0.39 14.18
N TRP A 5 22.44 0.46 15.31
CA TRP A 5 21.84 0.21 16.62
C TRP A 5 20.72 1.19 16.98
N PRO A 6 20.88 2.52 16.82
CA PRO A 6 19.81 3.48 17.10
C PRO A 6 18.55 3.22 16.25
N GLN A 7 18.74 2.83 14.99
CA GLN A 7 17.66 2.49 14.07
C GLN A 7 16.90 1.22 14.53
N LEU A 8 17.62 0.18 14.93
CA LEU A 8 17.00 -1.06 15.44
C LEU A 8 16.22 -0.81 16.74
N CYS A 9 16.75 0.03 17.63
CA CYS A 9 16.03 0.47 18.83
C CYS A 9 14.74 1.22 18.47
N ALA A 10 14.79 2.13 17.49
CA ALA A 10 13.62 2.87 17.03
C ALA A 10 12.55 1.96 16.39
N LEU A 11 12.97 0.89 15.71
CA LEU A 11 12.08 -0.08 15.06
C LEU A 11 11.54 -1.16 16.02
N GLN A 12 12.14 -1.35 17.18
CA GLN A 12 11.75 -2.39 18.14
C GLN A 12 10.26 -2.34 18.52
N PRO A 13 9.64 -1.17 18.82
CA PRO A 13 8.23 -1.12 19.18
C PRO A 13 7.32 -1.53 18.03
N ILE A 14 7.72 -1.19 16.80
CA ILE A 14 6.99 -1.52 15.57
C ILE A 14 7.02 -3.02 15.31
N TYR A 15 8.21 -3.64 15.37
CA TYR A 15 8.35 -5.07 15.15
C TYR A 15 7.70 -5.89 16.27
N SER A 16 7.78 -5.43 17.52
CA SER A 16 7.10 -6.06 18.65
C SER A 16 5.59 -6.04 18.48
N ALA A 17 5.03 -4.92 17.99
CA ALA A 17 3.61 -4.82 17.69
C ALA A 17 3.20 -5.72 16.50
N LEU A 18 4.02 -5.79 15.44
CA LEU A 18 3.81 -6.69 14.30
C LEU A 18 3.77 -8.16 14.70
N VAL A 19 4.73 -8.60 15.53
CA VAL A 19 4.80 -9.98 16.04
C VAL A 19 3.55 -10.34 16.83
N LYS A 20 3.06 -9.41 17.67
CA LYS A 20 1.84 -9.59 18.47
C LYS A 20 0.58 -9.63 17.60
N GLU A 21 0.44 -8.68 16.67
CA GLU A 21 -0.74 -8.55 15.80
C GLU A 21 -0.93 -9.80 14.91
N PHE A 22 0.16 -10.32 14.35
CA PHE A 22 0.10 -11.46 13.42
C PHE A 22 0.47 -12.80 14.05
N VAL A 23 0.63 -12.85 15.36
CA VAL A 23 0.94 -14.08 16.14
C VAL A 23 2.13 -14.83 15.52
N ILE A 24 3.23 -14.10 15.31
CA ILE A 24 4.45 -14.66 14.71
C ILE A 24 5.19 -15.47 15.78
N ASP A 25 5.42 -16.75 15.50
CA ASP A 25 6.15 -17.66 16.40
C ASP A 25 7.66 -17.41 16.30
N VAL A 26 8.13 -16.37 17.01
CA VAL A 26 9.55 -16.04 17.18
C VAL A 26 9.86 -15.84 18.66
N PRO A 27 11.09 -16.16 19.11
CA PRO A 27 11.53 -15.82 20.47
C PRO A 27 11.35 -14.33 20.74
N ALA A 28 11.11 -13.95 22.00
CA ALA A 28 11.06 -12.55 22.37
C ALA A 28 12.40 -11.86 22.06
N SER A 29 12.34 -10.64 21.54
CA SER A 29 13.54 -9.85 21.29
C SER A 29 14.27 -9.57 22.61
N ALA A 30 15.58 -9.79 22.64
CA ALA A 30 16.44 -9.47 23.79
C ALA A 30 16.70 -7.96 23.95
N LEU A 31 16.13 -7.11 23.07
CA LEU A 31 16.25 -5.66 23.12
C LEU A 31 15.43 -5.04 24.28
N ILE A 32 15.83 -5.30 25.52
CA ILE A 32 15.40 -4.53 26.70
C ILE A 32 16.54 -4.56 27.73
N ASP A 33 17.53 -3.67 27.56
CA ASP A 33 18.20 -3.06 28.73
C ASP A 33 18.90 -1.76 28.30
N ASP A 34 18.48 -0.66 28.89
CA ASP A 34 18.56 0.71 28.34
C ASP A 34 19.90 1.43 28.59
N HIS A 35 20.95 0.78 29.10
CA HIS A 35 22.11 1.50 29.65
C HIS A 35 23.50 0.93 29.37
N GLN A 36 23.67 -0.04 28.47
CA GLN A 36 24.99 -0.53 28.09
C GLN A 36 25.16 -0.52 26.57
N SER A 37 26.33 -0.08 26.10
CA SER A 37 26.76 -0.33 24.73
C SER A 37 26.56 -1.82 24.45
N PRO A 38 25.77 -2.19 23.43
CA PRO A 38 25.44 -3.59 23.20
C PRO A 38 26.73 -4.37 22.94
N SER A 39 26.83 -5.56 23.52
CA SER A 39 27.88 -6.48 23.10
C SER A 39 27.67 -6.82 21.62
N GLN A 40 28.76 -7.13 20.91
CA GLN A 40 28.68 -7.54 19.51
C GLN A 40 27.71 -8.72 19.32
N GLU A 41 27.70 -9.67 20.27
CA GLU A 41 26.77 -10.81 20.28
C GLU A 41 25.30 -10.38 20.40
N ALA A 42 24.98 -9.41 21.26
CA ALA A 42 23.61 -8.90 21.40
C ALA A 42 23.13 -8.16 20.13
N MET A 43 24.05 -7.46 19.44
CA MET A 43 23.76 -6.84 18.14
C MET A 43 23.46 -7.90 17.08
N GLU A 44 24.29 -8.93 16.98
CA GLU A 44 24.11 -10.03 16.03
C GLU A 44 22.78 -10.78 16.27
N GLN A 45 22.46 -11.08 17.54
CA GLN A 45 21.17 -11.69 17.92
C GLN A 45 19.98 -10.81 17.55
N THR A 46 20.10 -9.50 17.75
CA THR A 46 19.05 -8.54 17.38
C THR A 46 18.84 -8.53 15.87
N VAL A 47 19.91 -8.38 15.08
CA VAL A 47 19.83 -8.39 13.61
C VAL A 47 19.23 -9.71 13.10
N ALA A 48 19.61 -10.84 13.71
CA ALA A 48 19.03 -12.14 13.40
C ALA A 48 17.52 -12.19 13.70
N TRP A 49 17.08 -11.64 14.85
CA TRP A 49 15.66 -11.57 15.21
C TRP A 49 14.85 -10.74 14.21
N PHE A 50 15.32 -9.55 13.84
CA PHE A 50 14.66 -8.72 12.82
C PHE A 50 14.57 -9.45 11.47
N SER A 51 15.65 -10.12 11.08
CA SER A 51 15.71 -10.90 9.84
C SER A 51 14.72 -12.07 9.87
N GLN A 52 14.56 -12.73 11.02
CA GLN A 52 13.60 -13.81 11.21
C GLN A 52 12.17 -13.30 11.08
N VAL A 53 11.82 -12.23 11.82
CA VAL A 53 10.48 -11.61 11.74
C VAL A 53 10.16 -11.17 10.32
N ASP A 54 11.12 -10.56 9.62
CA ASP A 54 10.96 -10.19 8.22
C ASP A 54 10.72 -11.39 7.30
N GLY A 55 11.32 -12.54 7.56
CA GLY A 55 11.06 -13.77 6.82
C GLY A 55 9.60 -14.25 6.93
N HIS A 56 8.97 -14.02 8.08
CA HIS A 56 7.58 -14.41 8.32
C HIS A 56 6.57 -13.39 7.78
N ILE A 57 6.86 -12.10 7.88
CA ILE A 57 5.93 -11.04 7.49
C ILE A 57 5.81 -10.97 5.96
N GLN A 58 4.58 -11.03 5.47
CA GLN A 58 4.27 -10.76 4.07
C GLN A 58 3.90 -9.28 3.86
N VAL A 59 4.09 -8.78 2.63
CA VAL A 59 3.80 -7.36 2.29
C VAL A 59 2.36 -6.94 2.61
N HIS A 60 1.38 -7.85 2.48
CA HIS A 60 -0.02 -7.54 2.78
C HIS A 60 -0.28 -7.36 4.29
N GLN A 61 0.43 -8.12 5.14
CA GLN A 61 0.38 -7.95 6.60
C GLN A 61 1.02 -6.62 7.01
N LEU A 62 2.20 -6.30 6.45
CA LEU A 62 2.85 -5.01 6.67
C LEU A 62 1.94 -3.84 6.26
N ARG A 63 1.25 -3.97 5.11
CA ARG A 63 0.27 -2.99 4.65
C ARG A 63 -0.90 -2.84 5.63
N GLN A 64 -1.52 -3.95 6.02
CA GLN A 64 -2.63 -3.93 6.96
C GLN A 64 -2.22 -3.22 8.26
N PHE A 65 -1.08 -3.59 8.82
CA PHE A 65 -0.57 -3.02 10.06
C PHE A 65 -0.32 -1.51 9.95
N LEU A 66 0.41 -1.07 8.93
CA LEU A 66 0.73 0.36 8.75
C LEU A 66 -0.50 1.22 8.43
N GLN A 67 -1.61 0.62 8.01
CA GLN A 67 -2.88 1.32 7.78
C GLN A 67 -3.77 1.41 9.02
N THR A 68 -3.58 0.54 10.02
CA THR A 68 -4.43 0.48 11.22
C THR A 68 -3.73 0.95 12.49
N THR A 69 -2.40 0.93 12.51
CA THR A 69 -1.61 1.31 13.68
C THR A 69 -1.51 2.83 13.84
N THR A 70 -1.50 3.30 15.08
CA THR A 70 -1.19 4.70 15.42
C THR A 70 0.31 4.97 15.49
N LEU A 71 1.14 3.92 15.37
CA LEU A 71 2.59 4.03 15.47
C LEU A 71 3.25 4.44 14.14
N ALA A 72 2.50 4.41 13.03
CA ALA A 72 3.04 4.74 11.72
C ALA A 72 3.18 6.26 11.56
N ASN A 73 4.40 6.72 11.36
CA ASN A 73 4.72 8.11 11.03
C ASN A 73 5.89 8.17 10.04
N GLU A 74 6.28 9.37 9.64
CA GLU A 74 7.33 9.61 8.63
C GLU A 74 8.67 9.00 9.03
N ALA A 75 9.12 9.22 10.26
CA ALA A 75 10.37 8.67 10.77
C ALA A 75 10.35 7.14 10.80
N VAL A 76 9.26 6.53 11.26
CA VAL A 76 9.10 5.07 11.29
C VAL A 76 9.13 4.47 9.88
N LEU A 77 8.46 5.09 8.90
CA LEU A 77 8.47 4.61 7.52
C LEU A 77 9.87 4.74 6.89
N ARG A 78 10.59 5.83 7.18
CA ARG A 78 11.98 6.01 6.78
C ARG A 78 12.87 4.93 7.37
N ASP A 79 12.76 4.67 8.67
CA ASP A 79 13.58 3.66 9.36
C ASP A 79 13.27 2.24 8.84
N LEU A 80 12.00 1.92 8.58
CA LEU A 80 11.60 0.66 7.96
C LEU A 80 12.19 0.51 6.55
N LEU A 81 12.13 1.57 5.73
CA LEU A 81 12.71 1.58 4.39
C LEU A 81 14.21 1.34 4.44
N THR A 82 14.92 2.14 5.24
CA THR A 82 16.36 2.04 5.43
C THR A 82 16.75 0.64 5.89
N HIS A 83 16.02 0.04 6.84
CA HIS A 83 16.26 -1.32 7.33
C HIS A 83 16.15 -2.35 6.20
N HIS A 84 15.05 -2.33 5.44
CA HIS A 84 14.88 -3.24 4.31
C HIS A 84 15.89 -3.00 3.18
N LEU A 85 16.33 -1.75 2.97
CA LEU A 85 17.34 -1.40 1.96
C LEU A 85 18.75 -1.89 2.33
N HIS A 86 19.12 -1.87 3.61
CA HIS A 86 20.46 -2.26 4.08
C HIS A 86 20.69 -3.78 4.23
N LYS A 87 19.67 -4.61 3.99
CA LYS A 87 19.82 -6.07 4.00
C LYS A 87 20.88 -6.52 2.98
N SER A 88 21.82 -7.35 3.42
CA SER A 88 22.86 -7.91 2.54
C SER A 88 22.31 -8.95 1.56
N VAL A 89 21.27 -9.69 1.96
CA VAL A 89 20.59 -10.69 1.13
C VAL A 89 19.14 -10.25 0.93
N LYS A 90 18.73 -10.10 -0.33
CA LYS A 90 17.37 -9.67 -0.70
C LYS A 90 16.54 -10.86 -1.13
N ALA A 91 15.48 -11.16 -0.39
CA ALA A 91 14.45 -12.08 -0.86
C ALA A 91 13.55 -11.39 -1.90
N SER A 92 12.83 -12.20 -2.69
CA SER A 92 11.81 -11.67 -3.61
C SER A 92 10.70 -10.91 -2.87
N SER A 93 10.36 -11.33 -1.65
CA SER A 93 9.40 -10.65 -0.78
C SER A 93 9.90 -9.30 -0.24
N ASP A 94 11.21 -9.10 -0.10
CA ASP A 94 11.76 -7.80 0.33
C ASP A 94 11.51 -6.73 -0.73
N ARG A 95 11.58 -7.08 -2.02
CA ARG A 95 11.27 -6.14 -3.11
C ARG A 95 9.86 -5.60 -2.98
N ASP A 96 8.89 -6.49 -2.77
CA ASP A 96 7.48 -6.10 -2.68
C ASP A 96 7.22 -5.24 -1.41
N LYS A 97 7.94 -5.50 -0.31
CA LYS A 97 7.90 -4.65 0.90
C LYS A 97 8.51 -3.27 0.66
N VAL A 98 9.69 -3.20 0.05
CA VAL A 98 10.36 -1.94 -0.30
C VAL A 98 9.47 -1.13 -1.24
N ASP A 99 8.91 -1.74 -2.28
CA ASP A 99 7.98 -1.09 -3.21
C ASP A 99 6.78 -0.48 -2.47
N PHE A 100 6.15 -1.26 -1.60
CA PHE A 100 5.04 -0.78 -0.80
C PHE A 100 5.44 0.37 0.13
N LEU A 101 6.56 0.21 0.86
CA LEU A 101 7.04 1.21 1.81
C LEU A 101 7.45 2.51 1.12
N LEU A 102 8.04 2.46 -0.08
CA LEU A 102 8.41 3.65 -0.86
C LEU A 102 7.16 4.46 -1.21
N VAL A 103 6.13 3.77 -1.71
CA VAL A 103 4.85 4.40 -2.06
C VAL A 103 4.14 4.94 -0.83
N GLN A 104 4.23 4.23 0.30
CA GLN A 104 3.59 4.66 1.54
C GLN A 104 4.30 5.85 2.18
N TYR A 105 5.63 5.87 2.18
CA TYR A 105 6.45 7.00 2.61
C TYR A 105 6.18 8.23 1.73
N PHE A 106 6.28 8.07 0.40
CA PHE A 106 5.96 9.14 -0.54
C PHE A 106 4.54 9.68 -0.34
N SER A 107 3.55 8.79 -0.19
CA SER A 107 2.16 9.19 0.05
C SER A 107 1.94 9.94 1.37
N LEU A 108 2.79 9.73 2.37
CA LEU A 108 2.71 10.43 3.65
C LEU A 108 3.35 11.82 3.54
N CYS A 109 4.44 11.94 2.78
CA CYS A 109 5.16 13.19 2.57
C CYS A 109 4.51 14.10 1.51
N ALA A 110 3.77 13.52 0.56
CA ALA A 110 3.11 14.26 -0.51
C ALA A 110 1.97 15.16 0.05
N PRO A 111 1.87 16.42 -0.40
CA PRO A 111 0.84 17.35 0.06
C PRO A 111 -0.55 16.91 -0.40
N SER A 112 -1.57 17.20 0.42
CA SER A 112 -2.96 16.76 0.21
C SER A 112 -3.68 17.37 -1.01
N GLY A 113 -3.01 18.22 -1.78
CA GLY A 113 -3.54 18.87 -2.99
C GLY A 113 -2.67 18.69 -4.23
N LEU A 114 -1.71 17.75 -4.21
CA LEU A 114 -0.82 17.52 -5.34
C LEU A 114 -1.58 17.14 -6.61
N GLU A 115 -1.43 17.87 -7.70
CA GLU A 115 -2.07 17.52 -8.97
C GLU A 115 -1.31 16.40 -9.70
N ASP A 116 -1.98 15.71 -10.63
CA ASP A 116 -1.35 14.64 -11.42
C ASP A 116 -0.24 15.20 -12.34
N SER A 117 -0.36 16.46 -12.78
CA SER A 117 0.62 17.18 -13.60
C SER A 117 1.91 17.52 -12.86
N ASP A 118 1.82 17.74 -11.54
CA ASP A 118 2.96 18.11 -10.70
C ASP A 118 3.79 16.89 -10.27
N LEU A 119 3.32 15.69 -10.60
CA LEU A 119 3.97 14.42 -10.30
C LEU A 119 4.95 14.02 -11.41
N ASP A 120 6.09 14.69 -11.48
CA ASP A 120 7.22 14.29 -12.31
C ASP A 120 8.25 13.43 -11.54
N LEU A 121 9.29 12.98 -12.24
CA LEU A 121 10.36 12.17 -11.63
C LEU A 121 11.23 12.98 -10.66
N GLU A 122 11.39 14.28 -10.92
CA GLU A 122 12.23 15.16 -10.11
C GLU A 122 11.60 15.37 -8.73
N TYR A 123 10.31 15.66 -8.69
CA TYR A 123 9.55 15.79 -7.46
C TYR A 123 9.62 14.51 -6.61
N VAL A 124 9.42 13.35 -7.24
CA VAL A 124 9.48 12.06 -6.53
C VAL A 124 10.89 11.77 -6.01
N ALA A 125 11.92 12.09 -6.79
CA ALA A 125 13.32 11.96 -6.36
C ALA A 125 13.63 12.83 -5.14
N GLN A 126 13.20 14.09 -5.13
CA GLN A 126 13.39 15.03 -4.01
C GLN A 126 12.72 14.53 -2.73
N VAL A 127 11.48 14.05 -2.82
CA VAL A 127 10.77 13.51 -1.64
C VAL A 127 11.42 12.24 -1.11
N LEU A 128 12.01 11.41 -1.98
CA LEU A 128 12.67 10.16 -1.60
C LEU A 128 14.16 10.30 -1.24
N GLU A 129 14.75 11.48 -1.41
CA GLU A 129 16.15 11.77 -1.10
C GLU A 129 16.57 11.36 0.33
N PRO A 130 15.76 11.55 1.39
CA PRO A 130 16.14 11.13 2.74
C PRO A 130 16.37 9.62 2.92
N VAL A 131 15.89 8.80 1.98
CA VAL A 131 16.01 7.34 2.01
C VAL A 131 16.99 6.84 0.95
N LEU A 132 16.89 7.40 -0.27
CA LEU A 132 17.65 6.93 -1.43
C LEU A 132 18.95 7.70 -1.66
N GLY A 133 19.15 8.82 -0.94
CA GLY A 133 20.19 9.80 -1.23
C GLY A 133 19.86 10.63 -2.48
N PRO A 134 20.72 11.61 -2.82
CA PRO A 134 20.52 12.48 -3.98
C PRO A 134 20.47 11.67 -5.28
N GLN A 135 19.43 11.90 -6.09
CA GLN A 135 19.23 11.20 -7.36
C GLN A 135 19.20 12.16 -8.54
N GLU A 136 19.77 11.71 -9.66
CA GLU A 136 19.50 12.35 -10.95
C GLU A 136 18.14 11.85 -11.46
N PRO A 137 17.16 12.73 -11.73
CA PRO A 137 15.82 12.34 -12.14
C PRO A 137 15.80 11.92 -13.62
N LYS A 138 16.41 10.78 -13.92
CA LYS A 138 16.48 10.21 -15.26
C LYS A 138 15.87 8.82 -15.28
N LEU A 139 14.86 8.64 -16.14
CA LEU A 139 14.23 7.34 -16.33
C LEU A 139 15.24 6.36 -16.95
N PRO A 140 15.51 5.20 -16.32
CA PRO A 140 16.32 4.15 -16.92
C PRO A 140 15.70 3.67 -18.24
N ILE A 141 16.54 3.43 -19.26
CA ILE A 141 16.08 3.06 -20.62
C ILE A 141 15.15 1.83 -20.60
N TRP A 142 15.43 0.86 -19.73
CA TRP A 142 14.63 -0.36 -19.60
C TRP A 142 13.24 -0.13 -18.99
N LEU A 143 12.99 1.07 -18.44
CA LEU A 143 11.73 1.53 -17.87
C LEU A 143 10.97 2.51 -18.77
N ASN A 144 11.42 2.76 -20.00
CA ASN A 144 10.76 3.66 -20.96
C ASN A 144 9.27 3.34 -21.19
N THR A 145 8.85 2.10 -20.96
CA THR A 145 7.45 1.68 -21.09
C THR A 145 6.56 2.14 -19.93
N LEU A 146 7.13 2.54 -18.79
CA LEU A 146 6.36 2.99 -17.62
C LEU A 146 5.51 4.23 -17.91
N ASP A 147 6.06 5.22 -18.63
CA ASP A 147 5.30 6.43 -18.96
C ASP A 147 4.07 6.08 -19.82
N THR A 148 4.22 5.17 -20.79
CA THR A 148 3.10 4.68 -21.61
C THR A 148 2.04 3.97 -20.75
N LEU A 149 2.47 3.17 -19.77
CA LEU A 149 1.56 2.49 -18.84
C LEU A 149 0.80 3.50 -17.95
N MET A 150 1.48 4.52 -17.45
CA MET A 150 0.85 5.60 -16.66
C MET A 150 -0.16 6.39 -17.49
N GLN A 151 0.20 6.75 -18.73
CA GLN A 151 -0.73 7.42 -19.65
C GLN A 151 -1.93 6.55 -20.00
N SER A 152 -1.76 5.23 -20.08
CA SER A 152 -2.89 4.31 -20.28
C SER A 152 -3.82 4.29 -19.07
N ALA A 153 -3.28 4.15 -17.85
CA ALA A 153 -4.07 4.17 -16.63
C ALA A 153 -4.89 5.45 -16.44
N THR A 154 -4.27 6.61 -16.65
CA THR A 154 -4.93 7.92 -16.47
C THR A 154 -6.12 8.14 -17.40
N LYS A 155 -6.11 7.49 -18.59
CA LYS A 155 -7.19 7.54 -19.58
C LYS A 155 -8.38 6.63 -19.27
N CYS A 156 -8.25 5.67 -18.36
CA CYS A 156 -9.36 4.83 -17.93
C CYS A 156 -10.45 5.71 -17.27
N LYS A 157 -11.72 5.39 -17.57
CA LYS A 157 -12.92 6.08 -17.06
C LYS A 157 -13.73 5.23 -16.09
N ARG A 158 -13.49 3.92 -16.06
CA ARG A 158 -14.12 2.97 -15.14
C ARG A 158 -13.07 2.10 -14.48
N LEU A 159 -13.36 1.62 -13.26
CA LEU A 159 -12.46 0.71 -12.57
C LEU A 159 -12.26 -0.58 -13.36
N SER A 160 -13.32 -1.08 -14.00
CA SER A 160 -13.24 -2.27 -14.86
C SER A 160 -12.27 -2.09 -16.02
N GLU A 161 -12.24 -0.92 -16.67
CA GLU A 161 -11.28 -0.63 -17.74
C GLU A 161 -9.84 -0.71 -17.22
N LEU A 162 -9.56 -0.12 -16.06
CA LEU A 162 -8.23 -0.20 -15.44
C LEU A 162 -7.83 -1.64 -15.15
N LEU A 163 -8.71 -2.44 -14.55
CA LEU A 163 -8.44 -3.84 -14.19
C LEU A 163 -8.21 -4.73 -15.43
N HIS A 164 -8.91 -4.47 -16.53
CA HIS A 164 -8.78 -5.25 -17.77
C HIS A 164 -7.74 -4.70 -18.76
N SER A 165 -7.24 -3.47 -18.56
CA SER A 165 -6.24 -2.83 -19.43
C SER A 165 -4.89 -3.56 -19.47
N GLY A 166 -4.62 -4.41 -18.47
CA GLY A 166 -3.33 -5.07 -18.28
C GLY A 166 -2.24 -4.15 -17.72
N VAL A 167 -2.52 -2.86 -17.44
CA VAL A 167 -1.51 -1.91 -16.95
C VAL A 167 -0.85 -2.39 -15.65
N LEU A 168 -1.65 -2.88 -14.70
CA LEU A 168 -1.15 -3.39 -13.42
C LEU A 168 -0.24 -4.60 -13.60
N GLU A 169 -0.64 -5.52 -14.49
CA GLU A 169 0.12 -6.75 -14.76
C GLU A 169 1.43 -6.44 -15.47
N GLN A 170 1.42 -5.54 -16.47
CA GLN A 170 2.65 -5.11 -17.14
C GLN A 170 3.60 -4.38 -16.17
N GLY A 171 3.07 -3.52 -15.28
CA GLY A 171 3.87 -2.88 -14.24
C GLY A 171 4.52 -3.90 -13.30
N ARG A 172 3.79 -4.93 -12.86
CA ARG A 172 4.31 -6.03 -12.03
C ARG A 172 5.36 -6.86 -12.77
N LYS A 173 5.14 -7.12 -14.06
CA LYS A 173 6.07 -7.84 -14.93
C LYS A 173 7.39 -7.09 -15.06
N LEU A 174 7.37 -5.77 -15.29
CA LEU A 174 8.58 -4.94 -15.34
C LEU A 174 9.37 -5.00 -14.02
N LYS A 175 8.69 -4.89 -12.87
CA LYS A 175 9.34 -5.04 -11.55
C LYS A 175 9.99 -6.41 -11.38
N THR A 176 9.36 -7.47 -11.92
CA THR A 176 9.86 -8.84 -11.80
C THR A 176 11.03 -9.12 -12.73
N GLN A 177 10.99 -8.60 -13.95
CA GLN A 177 12.07 -8.74 -14.93
C GLN A 177 13.32 -7.92 -14.56
N GLY A 178 13.14 -6.83 -13.81
CA GLY A 178 14.25 -6.00 -13.34
C GLY A 178 15.21 -6.70 -12.38
N ALA A 179 14.74 -7.73 -11.65
CA ALA A 179 15.52 -8.42 -10.61
C ALA A 179 16.34 -7.44 -9.76
N ASP A 180 17.67 -7.57 -9.72
CA ASP A 180 18.56 -6.70 -8.94
C ASP A 180 18.55 -5.22 -9.40
N ARG A 181 18.23 -4.96 -10.69
CA ARG A 181 18.12 -3.59 -11.22
C ARG A 181 16.95 -2.82 -10.63
N TYR A 182 16.03 -3.49 -9.95
CA TYR A 182 14.98 -2.81 -9.18
C TYR A 182 15.57 -1.92 -8.08
N TYR A 183 16.65 -2.37 -7.44
CA TYR A 183 17.28 -1.65 -6.32
C TYR A 183 18.21 -0.50 -6.78
N ASP A 184 18.27 -0.22 -8.07
CA ASP A 184 18.81 1.03 -8.56
C ASP A 184 17.91 2.17 -8.06
N PRO A 185 18.45 3.18 -7.35
CA PRO A 185 17.66 4.30 -6.86
C PRO A 185 16.79 4.99 -7.92
N ALA A 186 17.27 5.15 -9.16
CA ALA A 186 16.49 5.74 -10.25
C ALA A 186 15.30 4.84 -10.64
N ALA A 187 15.47 3.51 -10.58
CA ALA A 187 14.38 2.57 -10.81
C ALA A 187 13.35 2.61 -9.67
N MET A 188 13.79 2.70 -8.42
CA MET A 188 12.91 2.83 -7.25
C MET A 188 12.08 4.11 -7.30
N VAL A 189 12.67 5.25 -7.67
CA VAL A 189 11.95 6.51 -7.90
C VAL A 189 10.89 6.33 -8.99
N ALA A 190 11.24 5.74 -10.13
CA ALA A 190 10.31 5.53 -11.24
C ALA A 190 9.14 4.61 -10.85
N PHE A 191 9.41 3.52 -10.11
CA PHE A 191 8.35 2.62 -9.64
C PHE A 191 7.50 3.22 -8.51
N ALA A 192 8.08 4.04 -7.64
CA ALA A 192 7.32 4.78 -6.63
C ALA A 192 6.32 5.74 -7.31
N ARG A 193 6.79 6.51 -8.32
CA ARG A 193 5.93 7.38 -9.14
C ARG A 193 4.82 6.60 -9.82
N PHE A 194 5.15 5.52 -10.54
CA PHE A 194 4.18 4.66 -11.23
C PHE A 194 3.11 4.13 -10.26
N SER A 195 3.54 3.60 -9.12
CA SER A 195 2.66 2.93 -8.17
C SER A 195 1.78 3.92 -7.41
N PHE A 196 2.31 5.11 -7.09
CA PHE A 196 1.53 6.19 -6.50
C PHE A 196 0.46 6.72 -7.46
N MET A 197 0.83 7.00 -8.71
CA MET A 197 -0.11 7.41 -9.76
C MET A 197 -1.20 6.37 -10.00
N THR A 198 -0.81 5.10 -10.10
CA THR A 198 -1.75 3.98 -10.25
C THR A 198 -2.71 3.90 -9.07
N ARG A 199 -2.23 4.09 -7.84
CA ARG A 199 -3.05 4.14 -6.62
C ARG A 199 -4.08 5.27 -6.70
N ARG A 200 -3.68 6.48 -7.12
CA ARG A 200 -4.59 7.63 -7.30
C ARG A 200 -5.67 7.36 -8.34
N VAL A 201 -5.28 6.86 -9.51
CA VAL A 201 -6.23 6.50 -10.58
C VAL A 201 -7.23 5.45 -10.08
N PHE A 202 -6.76 4.42 -9.38
CA PHE A 202 -7.62 3.40 -8.81
C PHE A 202 -8.66 3.99 -7.84
N PHE A 203 -8.23 4.83 -6.89
CA PHE A 203 -9.15 5.43 -5.91
C PHE A 203 -10.15 6.38 -6.56
N ARG A 204 -9.71 7.20 -7.53
CA ARG A 204 -10.60 8.06 -8.31
C ARG A 204 -11.68 7.24 -9.00
N LEU A 205 -11.29 6.23 -9.78
CA LEU A 205 -12.22 5.39 -10.53
C LEU A 205 -13.16 4.58 -9.63
N MET A 206 -12.66 4.07 -8.51
CA MET A 206 -13.48 3.39 -7.51
C MET A 206 -14.54 4.34 -6.93
N HIS A 207 -14.17 5.59 -6.63
CA HIS A 207 -15.10 6.58 -6.10
C HIS A 207 -16.14 6.99 -7.15
N ASP A 208 -15.72 7.22 -8.40
CA ASP A 208 -16.61 7.54 -9.52
C ASP A 208 -17.62 6.41 -9.78
N ASP A 209 -17.16 5.15 -9.81
CA ASP A 209 -18.03 3.99 -10.01
C ASP A 209 -19.02 3.83 -8.84
N LEU A 210 -18.59 4.05 -7.59
CA LEU A 210 -19.49 4.03 -6.42
C LEU A 210 -20.55 5.12 -6.51
N ASN A 211 -20.18 6.35 -6.88
CA ASN A 211 -21.13 7.45 -7.05
C ASN A 211 -22.13 7.15 -8.16
N ALA A 212 -21.68 6.60 -9.29
CA ALA A 212 -22.55 6.20 -10.39
C ALA A 212 -23.56 5.11 -9.97
N ILE A 213 -23.14 4.14 -9.14
CA ILE A 213 -24.03 3.13 -8.57
C ILE A 213 -25.09 3.79 -7.67
N LEU A 214 -24.67 4.67 -6.75
CA LEU A 214 -25.58 5.34 -5.82
C LEU A 214 -26.60 6.23 -6.55
N ASP A 215 -26.17 6.97 -7.57
CA ASP A 215 -27.05 7.81 -8.37
C ASP A 215 -28.02 6.98 -9.21
N GLY A 216 -27.57 5.85 -9.76
CA GLY A 216 -28.43 4.88 -10.42
C GLY A 216 -29.52 4.31 -9.49
N LEU A 217 -29.15 3.97 -8.24
CA LEU A 217 -30.11 3.48 -7.24
C LEU A 217 -31.14 4.55 -6.88
N ARG A 218 -30.73 5.81 -6.67
CA ARG A 218 -31.64 6.93 -6.40
C ARG A 218 -32.60 7.18 -7.56
N GLU A 219 -32.14 7.05 -8.80
CA GLU A 219 -33.00 7.23 -9.98
C GLU A 219 -34.04 6.11 -10.12
N LEU A 220 -33.66 4.87 -9.81
CA LEU A 220 -34.61 3.75 -9.78
C LEU A 220 -35.67 3.94 -8.69
N GLU A 221 -35.28 4.41 -7.51
CA GLU A 221 -36.20 4.76 -6.43
C GLU A 221 -37.20 5.85 -6.86
N LYS A 222 -36.72 6.94 -7.49
CA LYS A 222 -37.59 8.01 -8.05
C LYS A 222 -38.61 7.48 -9.06
N ARG A 223 -38.27 6.42 -9.78
CA ARG A 223 -39.15 5.77 -10.77
C ARG A 223 -40.08 4.72 -10.14
N GLY A 224 -40.08 4.57 -8.82
CA GLY A 224 -40.93 3.61 -8.10
C GLY A 224 -40.47 2.16 -8.24
N VAL A 225 -39.22 1.91 -8.65
CA VAL A 225 -38.68 0.55 -8.74
C VAL A 225 -38.33 0.07 -7.34
N ALA A 226 -39.14 -0.84 -6.79
CA ALA A 226 -38.96 -1.38 -5.44
C ALA A 226 -38.05 -2.64 -5.38
N THR A 227 -37.81 -3.30 -6.52
CA THR A 227 -37.05 -4.55 -6.58
C THR A 227 -36.09 -4.58 -7.76
N LEU A 228 -34.84 -4.95 -7.50
CA LEU A 228 -33.78 -5.15 -8.49
C LEU A 228 -33.39 -6.63 -8.54
N ASP A 229 -33.44 -7.25 -9.73
CA ASP A 229 -32.90 -8.59 -9.93
C ASP A 229 -31.41 -8.54 -10.23
N CYS A 230 -30.59 -8.71 -9.20
CA CYS A 230 -29.13 -8.67 -9.30
C CYS A 230 -28.50 -10.03 -9.71
N ARG A 231 -29.27 -11.04 -10.14
CA ARG A 231 -28.72 -12.37 -10.50
C ARG A 231 -27.70 -12.33 -11.65
N ARG A 232 -27.73 -11.28 -12.48
CA ARG A 232 -26.75 -11.03 -13.55
C ARG A 232 -25.61 -10.08 -13.16
N ALA A 233 -25.68 -9.46 -11.98
CA ALA A 233 -24.61 -8.61 -11.44
C ALA A 233 -23.59 -9.47 -10.66
N SER A 234 -23.05 -10.48 -11.33
CA SER A 234 -22.04 -11.36 -10.77
C SER A 234 -20.66 -10.72 -10.89
N ASP A 235 -20.38 -9.71 -10.06
CA ASP A 235 -19.00 -9.23 -9.77
C ASP A 235 -18.90 -8.28 -8.56
N VAL A 236 -19.90 -8.24 -7.66
CA VAL A 236 -19.78 -7.51 -6.38
C VAL A 236 -19.44 -8.51 -5.26
N PRO A 237 -18.35 -8.32 -4.49
CA PRO A 237 -18.08 -9.12 -3.31
C PRO A 237 -19.29 -9.07 -2.35
N ARG A 238 -19.81 -10.23 -1.96
CA ARG A 238 -21.01 -10.46 -1.13
C ARG A 238 -21.04 -9.78 0.26
N ARG A 239 -20.12 -8.86 0.57
CA ARG A 239 -19.94 -8.26 1.91
C ARG A 239 -20.55 -6.86 2.09
N ILE A 240 -21.19 -6.27 1.08
CA ILE A 240 -21.78 -4.90 1.16
C ILE A 240 -23.31 -4.90 0.98
N LEU A 241 -23.99 -6.03 1.21
CA LEU A 241 -25.46 -6.07 1.22
C LEU A 241 -25.95 -6.79 2.49
N PHE A 242 -25.88 -6.09 3.61
CA PHE A 242 -26.69 -6.41 4.79
C PHE A 242 -27.39 -5.12 5.26
N GLY A 243 -28.71 -5.21 5.36
CA GLY A 243 -29.64 -4.13 5.75
C GLY A 243 -30.49 -3.69 4.55
N THR A 244 -31.82 -3.89 4.49
CA THR A 244 -32.78 -4.30 5.51
C THR A 244 -33.99 -4.83 4.75
N THR A 245 -34.50 -6.01 5.12
CA THR A 245 -35.84 -6.46 4.72
C THR A 245 -36.85 -5.44 5.24
N VAL A 246 -37.51 -4.70 4.37
CA VAL A 246 -38.70 -3.93 4.77
C VAL A 246 -39.84 -4.94 4.97
N ALA A 247 -40.00 -5.39 6.21
CA ALA A 247 -41.17 -6.12 6.63
C ALA A 247 -42.36 -5.15 6.62
N HIS A 248 -43.37 -5.43 5.80
CA HIS A 248 -44.67 -4.77 5.88
C HIS A 248 -45.29 -5.08 7.25
N ALA A 249 -45.23 -4.12 8.18
CA ALA A 249 -46.05 -4.11 9.38
C ALA A 249 -47.47 -3.67 9.03
N GLY A 250 -48.45 -4.39 9.59
CA GLY A 250 -49.85 -4.32 9.22
C GLY A 250 -50.55 -2.99 9.50
N ARG A 251 -51.59 -2.72 8.71
CA ARG A 251 -52.75 -1.94 9.14
C ARG A 251 -53.92 -2.88 9.33
N SER A 252 -54.18 -3.21 10.59
CA SER A 252 -55.49 -3.62 11.09
C SER A 252 -56.11 -2.44 11.83
N GLU A 253 -57.02 -1.73 11.19
CA GLU A 253 -58.13 -0.96 11.77
C GLU A 253 -59.28 -1.21 10.78
N GLY A 254 -60.46 -1.74 11.11
CA GLY A 254 -61.24 -1.59 12.33
C GLY A 254 -62.56 -0.92 11.95
N ARG A 255 -63.61 -1.73 11.72
CA ARG A 255 -65.06 -1.48 11.79
C ARG A 255 -65.63 -0.08 11.48
N GLY A 256 -66.63 -0.06 10.59
CA GLY A 256 -67.73 0.91 10.62
C GLY A 256 -68.75 0.65 9.51
N GLY A 257 -69.90 0.06 9.86
CA GLY A 257 -71.04 -0.20 8.97
C GLY A 257 -71.69 -1.55 9.22
#